data_AF-A0A6J0BDV9-F1
#
_entry.id   AF-A0A6J0BDV9-F1
#
_cell.length_a   1.000
_cell.length_b   1.000
_cell.length_c   1.000
_cell.angle_alpha   90.00
_cell.angle_beta   90.00
_cell.angle_gamma   90.00
#
_symmetry.space_group_name_H-M   'P 1'
#
loop_
_entity.id
_entity.type
_entity.pdbx_description
1 polymer ?
#
loop_
_entity_poly.entity_id
_entity_poly.type
_entity_poly.pdbx_seq_one_letter_code
_entity_poly.pdbx_strand_id
1 'polypeptide(L)'
;MASVAKDAGEIWSRLFDHRPFVQGEINFFVREFEEKRGDREVERLFKILEYSTELGQSQFDRTEQLGDCHLPSLKANLDVALSMCQRVLEKEDKTDHENKLQVNREARKAQWLKFINDMSDKCEKVDKTFEEKEEELREFYTDLEEKLHISP
;
A
#
# COMPACT_ATOMS: atom_id res chain seq x y z
N MET A 1 -65.22 54.39 45.83
CA MET A 1 -64.35 55.59 45.82
C MET A 1 -62.91 55.25 46.16
N ALA A 2 -62.63 54.59 47.28
CA ALA A 2 -61.25 54.23 47.67
C ALA A 2 -60.54 53.21 46.73
N SER A 3 -61.27 52.25 46.16
CA SER A 3 -60.70 51.29 45.20
C SER A 3 -60.28 51.96 43.90
N VAL A 4 -61.16 52.79 43.32
CA VAL A 4 -60.90 53.50 42.06
C VAL A 4 -59.69 54.43 42.15
N ALA A 5 -59.52 55.13 43.29
CA ALA A 5 -58.35 55.98 43.51
C ALA A 5 -57.05 55.16 43.63
N LYS A 6 -57.12 53.98 44.25
CA LYS A 6 -55.99 53.05 44.34
C LYS A 6 -55.62 52.50 42.95
N ASP A 7 -56.62 52.07 42.18
CA ASP A 7 -56.44 51.50 40.85
C ASP A 7 -55.87 52.56 39.88
N ALA A 8 -56.37 53.81 39.95
CA ALA A 8 -55.84 54.91 39.16
C ALA A 8 -54.39 55.27 39.54
N GLY A 9 -54.04 55.23 40.83
CA GLY A 9 -52.68 55.44 41.30
C GLY A 9 -51.72 54.32 40.86
N GLU A 10 -52.19 53.08 40.80
CA GLU A 10 -51.41 51.93 40.33
C GLU A 10 -51.17 51.99 38.80
N ILE A 11 -52.18 52.42 38.03
CA ILE A 11 -52.02 52.63 36.59
C ILE A 11 -51.02 53.79 36.34
N TRP A 12 -51.12 54.88 37.10
CA TRP A 12 -50.22 56.01 36.97
C TRP A 12 -48.77 55.64 37.31
N SER A 13 -48.53 54.91 38.40
CA SER A 13 -47.18 54.47 38.75
C SER A 13 -46.61 53.52 37.69
N ARG A 14 -47.40 52.60 37.14
CA ARG A 14 -46.93 51.73 36.04
C ARG A 14 -46.61 52.48 34.75
N LEU A 15 -47.35 53.54 34.44
CA LEU A 15 -47.16 54.31 33.21
C LEU A 15 -46.04 55.34 33.32
N PHE A 16 -45.86 55.96 34.49
CA PHE A 16 -45.00 57.13 34.66
C PHE A 16 -43.86 56.95 35.68
N ASP A 17 -43.87 55.88 36.49
CA ASP A 17 -42.70 55.50 37.28
C ASP A 17 -41.87 54.50 36.48
N HIS A 18 -40.94 55.02 35.68
CA HIS A 18 -40.04 54.21 34.86
C HIS A 18 -38.91 53.56 35.67
N ARG A 19 -38.77 53.85 36.97
CA ARG A 19 -37.68 53.30 37.79
C ARG A 19 -37.63 51.77 37.77
N PRO A 20 -38.74 51.01 37.89
CA PRO A 20 -38.69 49.55 37.84
C PRO A 20 -38.23 49.03 36.48
N PHE A 21 -38.64 49.68 35.39
CA PHE A 21 -38.21 49.32 34.04
C PHE A 21 -36.72 49.60 33.84
N VAL A 22 -36.27 50.82 34.14
CA VAL A 22 -34.86 51.22 34.00
C VAL A 22 -33.96 50.36 34.89
N GLN A 23 -34.37 50.06 36.12
CA GLN A 23 -33.63 49.17 37.00
C GLN A 23 -33.56 47.74 36.44
N GLY A 24 -34.63 47.25 35.82
CA GLY A 24 -34.65 45.97 35.12
C GLY A 24 -33.64 45.91 33.97
N GLU A 25 -33.61 46.93 33.13
CA GLU A 25 -32.65 47.05 32.01
C GLU A 25 -31.20 47.16 32.51
N ILE A 26 -30.94 47.96 33.55
CA ILE A 26 -29.59 48.06 34.15
C ILE A 26 -29.15 46.70 34.70
N ASN A 27 -30.02 46.01 35.45
CA ASN A 27 -29.70 44.69 35.99
C ASN A 27 -29.48 43.65 34.88
N PHE A 28 -30.27 43.72 33.81
CA PHE A 28 -30.08 42.86 32.64
C PHE A 28 -28.74 43.13 31.97
N PHE A 29 -28.39 44.40 31.77
CA PHE A 29 -27.12 44.79 31.17
C PHE A 29 -25.92 44.26 31.97
N VAL A 30 -25.89 44.50 33.28
CA VAL A 30 -24.84 44.00 34.18
C VAL A 30 -24.76 42.47 34.12
N ARG A 31 -25.91 41.78 34.22
CA ARG A 31 -25.93 40.32 34.19
C ARG A 31 -25.41 39.73 32.87
N GLU A 32 -25.85 40.26 31.73
CA GLU A 32 -25.48 39.69 30.43
C GLU A 32 -24.06 40.08 30.00
N PHE A 33 -23.63 41.31 30.26
CA PHE A 33 -22.38 41.85 29.69
C PHE A 33 -21.20 41.87 30.66
N GLU A 34 -21.43 41.84 31.96
CA GLU A 34 -20.38 41.77 32.97
C GLU A 34 -20.35 40.38 33.63
N GLU A 35 -21.47 39.93 34.22
CA GLU A 35 -21.48 38.68 35.01
C GLU A 35 -21.37 37.41 34.15
N LYS A 36 -22.20 37.27 33.11
CA LYS A 36 -22.15 36.09 32.22
C LYS A 36 -20.91 36.06 31.33
N ARG A 37 -20.38 37.23 30.96
CA ARG A 37 -19.20 37.34 30.10
C ARG A 37 -17.93 37.01 30.90
N GLY A 38 -17.88 37.44 32.16
CA GLY A 38 -16.76 37.23 33.07
C GLY A 38 -15.42 37.59 32.44
N ASP A 39 -14.38 36.83 32.77
CA ASP A 39 -13.02 37.07 32.27
C ASP A 39 -12.69 36.30 30.97
N ARG A 40 -13.71 35.75 30.28
CA ARG A 40 -13.50 34.88 29.11
C ARG A 40 -12.65 35.53 28.01
N GLU A 41 -12.77 36.84 27.82
CA GLU A 41 -12.00 37.57 26.81
C GLU A 41 -10.57 37.80 27.25
N VAL A 42 -10.37 38.07 28.53
CA VAL A 42 -9.06 38.21 29.14
C VAL A 42 -8.30 36.88 29.06
N GLU A 43 -8.94 35.76 29.41
CA GLU A 43 -8.37 34.42 29.24
C GLU A 43 -7.99 34.12 27.78
N ARG A 44 -8.85 34.50 26.82
CA ARG A 44 -8.54 34.34 25.40
C ARG A 44 -7.33 35.16 24.98
N LEU A 45 -7.23 36.41 25.43
CA LEU A 45 -6.08 37.27 25.14
C LEU A 45 -4.79 36.69 25.73
N PHE A 46 -4.84 36.15 26.96
CA PHE A 46 -3.70 35.47 27.56
C PHE A 46 -3.28 34.23 26.76
N LYS A 47 -4.22 33.40 26.29
CA LYS A 47 -3.91 32.25 25.43
C LYS A 47 -3.28 32.65 24.11
N ILE A 48 -3.79 33.71 23.48
CA ILE A 48 -3.23 34.23 22.24
C ILE A 48 -1.80 34.75 22.47
N LEU A 49 -1.58 35.45 23.58
CA LEU A 49 -0.25 35.93 23.95
C LEU A 49 0.72 34.77 24.21
N GLU A 50 0.28 33.75 24.94
CA GLU A 50 1.04 32.52 25.19
C GLU A 50 1.45 31.86 23.87
N TYR A 51 0.49 31.57 22.98
CA TYR A 51 0.78 30.97 21.69
C TYR A 51 1.70 31.82 20.83
N SER A 52 1.46 33.13 20.75
CA SER A 52 2.32 34.03 19.98
C SER A 52 3.76 34.06 20.52
N THR A 53 3.91 33.97 21.84
CA THR A 53 5.22 33.98 22.50
C THR A 53 5.93 32.66 22.27
N GLU A 54 5.24 31.52 22.46
CA GLU A 54 5.79 30.18 22.23
C GLU A 54 6.23 29.99 20.77
N LEU A 55 5.38 30.41 19.82
CA LEU A 55 5.68 30.38 18.39
C LEU A 55 6.96 31.16 18.09
N GLY A 56 7.01 32.42 18.54
CA GLY A 56 8.14 33.32 18.27
C GLY A 56 9.45 32.93 18.96
N GLN A 57 9.40 32.31 20.13
CA GLN A 57 10.59 32.02 20.93
C GLN A 57 11.16 30.62 20.77
N SER A 58 10.35 29.63 20.38
CA SER A 58 10.77 28.23 20.46
C SER A 58 10.37 27.37 19.27
N GLN A 59 9.17 27.57 18.72
CA GLN A 59 8.65 26.63 17.72
C GLN A 59 9.32 26.80 16.36
N PHE A 60 9.71 28.02 15.97
CA PHE A 60 10.43 28.25 14.72
C PHE A 60 11.81 27.58 14.73
N ASP A 61 12.64 27.89 15.71
CA ASP A 61 13.97 27.30 15.86
C ASP A 61 13.90 25.77 15.99
N ARG A 62 12.92 25.25 16.73
CA ARG A 62 12.70 23.81 16.85
C ARG A 62 12.31 23.18 15.52
N THR A 63 11.48 23.84 14.72
CA THR A 63 11.05 23.33 13.41
C THR A 63 12.23 23.29 12.45
N GLU A 64 13.07 24.32 12.45
CA GLU A 64 14.30 24.37 11.67
C GLU A 64 15.26 23.23 12.07
N GLN A 65 15.54 23.08 13.36
CA GLN A 65 16.42 22.02 13.86
C GLN A 65 15.91 20.61 13.52
N LEU A 66 14.61 20.36 13.65
CA LEU A 66 14.02 19.07 13.28
C LEU A 66 14.11 18.84 11.76
N GLY A 67 13.90 19.90 10.98
CA GLY A 67 14.10 19.89 9.54
C GLY A 67 15.52 19.48 9.17
N ASP A 68 16.51 20.17 9.74
CA ASP A 68 17.94 19.93 9.49
C ASP A 68 18.40 18.55 9.96
N CYS A 69 17.85 18.03 11.06
CA CYS A 69 18.19 16.70 11.56
C CYS A 69 17.60 15.57 10.69
N HIS A 70 16.35 15.70 10.24
CA HIS A 70 15.60 14.59 9.68
C HIS A 70 15.49 14.60 8.16
N LEU A 71 15.36 15.77 7.53
CA LEU A 71 15.19 15.86 6.07
C LEU A 71 16.41 15.34 5.28
N PRO A 72 17.67 15.58 5.68
CA PRO A 72 18.81 15.05 4.95
C PRO A 72 18.86 13.52 4.96
N SER A 73 18.56 12.90 6.10
CA SER A 73 18.49 11.44 6.23
C SER A 73 17.37 10.85 5.38
N LEU A 74 16.17 11.46 5.42
CA LEU A 74 15.05 11.05 4.58
C LEU A 74 15.39 11.16 3.10
N LYS A 75 15.98 12.28 2.68
CA LYS A 75 16.43 12.51 1.30
C LYS A 75 17.43 11.45 0.86
N ALA A 76 18.47 11.20 1.67
CA ALA A 76 19.49 10.21 1.35
C ALA A 76 18.89 8.81 1.17
N ASN A 77 17.99 8.40 2.06
CA ASN A 77 17.30 7.10 1.94
C ASN A 77 16.43 7.02 0.68
N LEU A 78 15.77 8.13 0.32
CA LEU A 78 14.93 8.20 -0.87
C LEU A 78 15.77 8.16 -2.15
N ASP A 79 16.91 8.88 -2.19
CA ASP A 79 17.86 8.86 -3.30
C ASP A 79 18.44 7.44 -3.49
N VAL A 80 18.76 6.73 -2.40
CA VAL A 80 19.19 5.32 -2.47
C VAL A 80 18.09 4.43 -3.03
N ALA A 81 16.87 4.52 -2.51
CA ALA A 81 15.74 3.73 -3.00
C ALA A 81 15.49 3.98 -4.50
N LEU A 82 15.53 5.25 -4.93
CA LEU A 82 15.35 5.63 -6.33
C LEU A 82 16.46 5.07 -7.22
N SER A 83 17.73 5.14 -6.77
CA SER A 83 18.85 4.52 -7.49
C SER A 83 18.72 3.00 -7.63
N MET A 84 18.18 2.34 -6.60
CA MET A 84 17.93 0.90 -6.64
C MET A 84 16.84 0.56 -7.65
N CYS A 85 15.74 1.31 -7.68
CA CYS A 85 14.68 1.15 -8.68
C CYS A 85 15.20 1.36 -10.10
N GLN A 86 15.96 2.43 -10.34
CA GLN A 86 16.57 2.70 -11.64
C GLN A 86 17.48 1.56 -12.09
N ARG A 87 18.31 1.02 -11.19
CA ARG A 87 19.19 -0.11 -11.50
C ARG A 87 18.42 -1.38 -11.84
N VAL A 88 17.23 -1.59 -11.26
CA VAL A 88 16.36 -2.73 -11.63
C VAL A 88 15.83 -2.54 -13.05
N LEU A 89 15.31 -1.36 -13.37
CA LEU A 89 14.80 -1.04 -14.71
C LEU A 89 15.91 -1.16 -15.77
N GLU A 90 17.11 -0.62 -15.51
CA GLU A 90 18.23 -0.76 -16.44
C GLU A 90 18.66 -2.21 -16.67
N LYS A 91 18.55 -3.07 -15.65
CA LYS A 91 18.86 -4.50 -15.80
C LYS A 91 17.81 -5.20 -16.66
N GLU A 92 16.54 -4.82 -16.53
CA GLU A 92 15.47 -5.33 -17.38
C GLU A 92 15.74 -4.95 -18.85
N ASP A 93 16.05 -3.68 -19.11
CA ASP A 93 16.35 -3.20 -20.48
C ASP A 93 17.61 -3.84 -21.10
N LYS A 94 18.65 -4.07 -20.29
CA LYS A 94 19.93 -4.64 -20.78
C LYS A 94 19.90 -6.16 -20.92
N THR A 95 19.03 -6.84 -20.16
CA THR A 95 18.96 -8.29 -20.21
C THR A 95 17.92 -8.67 -21.22
N ASP A 96 18.38 -8.98 -22.43
CA ASP A 96 17.58 -9.65 -23.46
C ASP A 96 17.29 -11.11 -23.05
N HIS A 97 16.58 -11.22 -21.93
CA HIS A 97 16.37 -12.44 -21.18
C HIS A 97 15.48 -13.39 -21.98
N GLU A 98 14.58 -12.80 -22.76
CA GLU A 98 13.66 -13.49 -23.64
C GLU A 98 14.40 -14.16 -24.81
N ASN A 99 15.31 -13.46 -25.51
CA ASN A 99 16.09 -14.09 -26.57
C ASN A 99 17.06 -15.14 -26.01
N LYS A 100 17.72 -14.89 -24.88
CA LYS A 100 18.57 -15.92 -24.23
C LYS A 100 17.78 -17.16 -23.82
N LEU A 101 16.55 -16.97 -23.33
CA LEU A 101 15.67 -18.07 -22.96
C LEU A 101 15.23 -18.85 -24.20
N GLN A 102 14.92 -18.15 -25.29
CA GLN A 102 14.54 -18.75 -26.56
C GLN A 102 15.68 -19.59 -27.16
N VAL A 103 16.91 -19.06 -27.23
CA VAL A 103 18.09 -19.79 -27.72
C VAL A 103 18.33 -21.07 -26.89
N ASN A 104 18.22 -20.99 -25.56
CA ASN A 104 18.38 -22.15 -24.70
C ASN A 104 17.27 -23.20 -24.88
N ARG A 105 16.02 -22.76 -25.12
CA ARG A 105 14.90 -23.65 -25.43
C ARG A 105 15.12 -24.39 -26.75
N GLU A 106 15.57 -23.68 -27.79
CA GLU A 106 15.87 -24.26 -29.10
C GLU A 106 17.03 -25.26 -29.03
N ALA A 107 18.12 -24.91 -28.32
CA ALA A 107 19.24 -25.82 -28.10
C ALA A 107 18.80 -27.11 -27.37
N ARG A 108 17.97 -27.00 -26.33
CA ARG A 108 17.44 -28.16 -25.60
C ARG A 108 16.53 -29.02 -26.48
N LYS A 109 15.71 -28.39 -27.34
CA LYS A 109 14.87 -29.12 -28.30
C LYS A 109 15.70 -29.89 -29.31
N ALA A 110 16.78 -29.30 -29.81
CA ALA A 110 17.71 -29.98 -30.73
C ALA A 110 18.42 -31.17 -30.05
N GLN A 111 18.89 -30.98 -28.82
CA GLN A 111 19.51 -32.06 -28.03
C GLN A 111 18.52 -33.20 -27.75
N TRP A 112 17.27 -32.87 -27.40
CA TRP A 112 16.23 -33.86 -27.18
C TRP A 112 15.91 -34.66 -28.44
N LEU A 113 15.74 -33.99 -29.58
CA LEU A 113 15.51 -34.66 -30.86
C LEU A 113 16.65 -35.60 -31.22
N LYS A 114 17.90 -35.17 -31.03
CA LYS A 114 19.07 -36.02 -31.25
C LYS A 114 19.04 -37.25 -30.34
N PHE A 115 18.78 -37.06 -29.06
CA PHE A 115 18.70 -38.16 -28.10
C PHE A 115 17.62 -39.18 -28.47
N ILE A 116 16.44 -38.72 -28.87
CA ILE A 116 15.33 -39.58 -29.26
C ILE A 116 15.68 -40.37 -30.52
N ASN A 117 16.26 -39.72 -31.53
CA ASN A 117 16.70 -40.40 -32.75
C ASN A 117 17.78 -41.44 -32.43
N ASP A 118 18.80 -41.08 -31.66
CA ASP A 118 19.88 -41.99 -31.26
C ASP A 118 19.34 -43.20 -30.47
N MET A 119 18.28 -43.02 -29.67
CA MET A 119 17.65 -44.12 -28.92
C MET A 119 16.80 -45.01 -29.84
N SER A 120 16.04 -44.40 -30.74
CA SER A 120 15.24 -45.11 -31.75
C SER A 120 16.13 -45.99 -32.63
N ASP A 121 17.25 -45.45 -33.12
CA ASP A 121 18.21 -46.18 -33.93
C ASP A 121 18.84 -47.36 -33.18
N LYS A 122 19.04 -47.23 -31.87
CA LYS A 122 19.55 -48.34 -31.03
C LYS A 122 18.51 -49.43 -30.86
N CYS A 123 17.25 -49.07 -30.57
CA CYS A 123 16.16 -50.03 -30.49
C CYS A 123 16.02 -50.81 -31.80
N GLU A 124 15.99 -50.11 -32.95
CA GLU A 124 15.86 -50.74 -34.25
C GLU A 124 17.02 -51.70 -34.56
N LYS A 125 18.25 -51.35 -34.19
CA LYS A 125 19.40 -52.25 -34.34
C LYS A 125 19.27 -53.50 -33.47
N VAL A 126 18.82 -53.34 -32.23
CA VAL A 126 18.61 -54.47 -31.33
C VAL A 126 17.55 -55.40 -31.91
N ASP A 127 16.40 -54.86 -32.32
CA ASP A 127 15.31 -55.62 -32.92
C ASP A 127 15.79 -56.41 -34.15
N LYS A 128 16.53 -55.76 -35.07
CA LYS A 128 17.13 -56.44 -36.24
C LYS A 128 18.06 -57.59 -35.86
N THR A 129 18.93 -57.38 -34.87
CA THR A 129 19.84 -58.46 -34.44
C THR A 129 19.09 -59.63 -33.80
N PHE A 130 17.97 -59.38 -33.13
CA PHE A 130 17.11 -60.44 -32.61
C PHE A 130 16.40 -61.17 -33.74
N GLU A 131 15.85 -60.46 -34.72
CA GLU A 131 15.21 -61.05 -35.91
C GLU A 131 16.19 -61.94 -36.69
N GLU A 132 17.40 -61.45 -36.96
CA GLU A 132 18.45 -62.23 -37.64
C GLU A 132 18.79 -63.52 -36.87
N LYS A 133 18.93 -63.44 -35.54
CA LYS A 133 19.24 -64.61 -34.70
C LYS A 133 18.08 -65.59 -34.59
N GLU A 134 16.84 -65.09 -34.57
CA GLU A 134 15.65 -65.93 -34.60
C GLU A 134 15.55 -66.68 -35.93
N GLU A 135 15.87 -66.02 -37.04
CA GLU A 135 15.91 -66.64 -38.37
C GLU A 135 17.03 -67.68 -38.48
N GLU A 136 18.26 -67.38 -38.03
CA GLU A 136 19.37 -68.34 -37.96
C GLU A 136 19.00 -69.59 -37.12
N LEU A 137 18.37 -69.39 -35.96
CA LEU A 137 17.91 -70.49 -35.11
C LEU A 137 16.84 -71.31 -35.81
N ARG A 138 15.87 -70.64 -36.44
CA ARG A 138 14.80 -71.30 -37.18
C ARG A 138 15.38 -72.18 -38.29
N GLU A 139 16.30 -71.64 -39.09
CA GLU A 139 17.02 -72.37 -40.14
C GLU A 139 17.77 -73.58 -39.59
N PHE A 140 18.54 -73.40 -38.51
CA PHE A 140 19.30 -74.48 -37.85
C PHE A 140 18.39 -75.61 -37.38
N TYR A 141 17.25 -75.30 -36.75
CA TYR A 141 16.31 -76.31 -36.31
C TYR A 141 15.61 -77.01 -37.48
N THR A 142 15.25 -76.30 -38.56
CA THR A 142 14.72 -76.97 -39.77
C THR A 142 15.73 -77.92 -40.39
N ASP A 143 17.00 -77.54 -40.55
CA ASP A 143 18.05 -78.40 -41.09
C ASP A 143 18.32 -79.61 -40.16
N LEU A 144 18.25 -79.41 -38.84
CA LEU A 144 18.35 -80.50 -37.86
C LEU A 144 17.15 -81.46 -37.96
N GLU A 145 15.94 -80.95 -38.10
CA GLU A 145 14.72 -81.75 -38.28
C GLU A 145 14.77 -82.59 -39.56
N GLU A 146 15.27 -82.01 -40.67
CA GLU A 146 15.51 -82.71 -41.93
C GLU A 146 16.55 -83.83 -41.78
N LYS A 147 17.68 -83.54 -41.13
CA LYS A 147 18.78 -84.51 -40.90
C LYS A 147 18.41 -85.65 -39.96
N LEU A 148 17.54 -85.39 -38.99
CA LEU A 148 17.07 -86.40 -38.03
C LEU A 148 15.86 -87.20 -38.55
N HIS A 149 15.35 -86.89 -39.74
CA HIS A 149 14.14 -87.49 -40.32
C HIS A 149 12.92 -87.37 -39.39
N ILE A 150 12.81 -86.24 -38.67
CA ILE A 150 11.74 -85.99 -37.69
C ILE A 150 10.55 -85.26 -38.33
N SER A 151 10.73 -84.65 -39.50
CA SER A 151 9.61 -84.15 -40.30
C SER A 151 8.83 -85.32 -40.92
N PRO A 152 7.49 -85.26 -41.04
CA PRO A 152 6.69 -86.29 -41.69
C PRO A 152 7.05 -86.49 -43.17
#